data_AF-A0A839NME1-F1
#
_entry.id   AF-A0A839NME1-F1
#
_cell.length_a   1.000
_cell.length_b   1.000
_cell.length_c   1.000
_cell.angle_alpha   90.00
_cell.angle_beta   90.00
_cell.angle_gamma   90.00
#
_symmetry.space_group_name_H-M   'P 1'
#
loop_
_entity.id
_entity.type
_entity.pdbx_description
1 polymer ?
#
loop_
_entity_poly.entity_id
_entity_poly.type
_entity_poly.pdbx_seq_one_letter_code
_entity_poly.pdbx_strand_id
1 'polypeptide(L)'
;MQIKKAEFICSNTRVDKLPEGKLPEYAFIGRSNVGKSSLINAMVGKKGLAKTSQKPGKTQLINHFIINDDWFLVDLPGYGFAKTSKSNREAWEKFIRRYLTHRDNLQCIFVLIDSRHEPQKIDLEFCYWLGERGLPFMLVFTKADKQSNVKSDVNMSKFRKALAEWFEEIPKCFLTSAEVKSGCDAILETIGDINTRFVMPDLTAPSDEVGYEEGDEDKYGDVDPDRYRHAGEEE
;
A
#
# COMPACT_ATOMS: atom_id res chain seq x y z
N MET A 1 -17.17 -6.15 8.08
CA MET A 1 -17.72 -6.76 6.84
C MET A 1 -17.43 -8.26 6.83
N GLN A 2 -18.38 -9.12 6.44
CA GLN A 2 -18.12 -10.56 6.30
C GLN A 2 -17.69 -10.91 4.85
N ILE A 3 -16.63 -11.70 4.70
CA ILE A 3 -16.15 -12.18 3.39
C ILE A 3 -16.76 -13.55 3.09
N LYS A 4 -17.54 -13.63 2.01
CA LYS A 4 -18.19 -14.84 1.50
C LYS A 4 -17.48 -15.39 0.27
N LYS A 5 -16.88 -14.51 -0.53
CA LYS A 5 -16.26 -14.86 -1.81
C LYS A 5 -14.98 -14.04 -2.03
N ALA A 6 -13.94 -14.69 -2.56
CA ALA A 6 -12.68 -14.05 -2.93
C ALA A 6 -12.03 -14.80 -4.11
N GLU A 7 -11.86 -14.10 -5.24
CA GLU A 7 -11.39 -14.70 -6.50
C GLU A 7 -10.29 -13.86 -7.13
N PHE A 8 -9.29 -14.54 -7.70
CA PHE A 8 -8.25 -13.89 -8.48
C PHE A 8 -8.81 -13.54 -9.86
N ILE A 9 -8.65 -12.29 -10.28
CA ILE A 9 -9.13 -11.79 -11.58
C ILE A 9 -7.98 -11.74 -12.58
N CYS A 10 -6.93 -10.98 -12.27
CA CYS A 10 -5.82 -10.80 -13.18
C CYS A 10 -4.53 -10.38 -12.47
N SER A 11 -3.43 -10.47 -13.20
CA SER A 11 -2.11 -9.99 -12.79
C SER A 11 -1.49 -9.24 -13.96
N ASN A 12 -1.17 -7.95 -13.79
CA ASN A 12 -0.64 -7.12 -14.88
C ASN A 12 0.35 -6.06 -14.39
N THR A 13 1.21 -5.59 -15.29
CA THR A 13 2.04 -4.40 -15.08
C THR A 13 1.44 -3.14 -15.69
N ARG A 14 0.48 -3.29 -16.62
CA ARG A 14 -0.11 -2.16 -17.34
C ARG A 14 -1.48 -1.80 -16.78
N VAL A 15 -1.66 -0.51 -16.48
CA VAL A 15 -2.91 0.05 -15.92
C VAL A 15 -4.10 -0.13 -16.88
N ASP A 16 -3.87 -0.03 -18.19
CA ASP A 16 -4.90 -0.18 -19.23
C ASP A 16 -5.44 -1.61 -19.39
N LYS A 17 -4.77 -2.60 -18.79
CA LYS A 17 -5.20 -4.01 -18.78
C LYS A 17 -5.78 -4.45 -17.44
N LEU A 18 -6.01 -3.51 -16.53
CA LEU A 18 -6.67 -3.77 -15.26
C LEU A 18 -8.20 -3.81 -15.46
N PRO A 19 -8.94 -4.42 -14.53
CA PRO A 19 -10.41 -4.39 -14.58
C PRO A 19 -10.92 -2.95 -14.63
N GLU A 20 -12.07 -2.73 -15.24
CA GLU A 20 -12.70 -1.40 -15.26
C GLU A 20 -12.92 -0.88 -13.83
N GLY A 21 -12.73 0.43 -13.64
CA GLY A 21 -12.82 1.10 -12.33
C GLY A 21 -14.24 1.30 -11.81
N LYS A 22 -15.12 0.31 -11.93
CA LYS A 22 -16.55 0.42 -11.56
C LYS A 22 -16.83 0.16 -10.08
N LEU A 23 -15.92 -0.53 -9.39
CA LEU A 23 -16.06 -0.95 -8.00
C LEU A 23 -14.97 -0.28 -7.15
N PRO A 24 -15.20 -0.01 -5.86
CA PRO A 24 -14.18 0.56 -5.00
C PRO A 24 -12.97 -0.37 -4.90
N GLU A 25 -11.78 0.21 -4.87
CA GLU A 25 -10.53 -0.52 -4.91
C GLU A 25 -9.60 -0.13 -3.76
N TYR A 26 -8.92 -1.13 -3.19
CA TYR A 26 -8.04 -0.96 -2.04
C TYR A 26 -6.70 -1.61 -2.30
N ALA A 27 -5.65 -0.81 -2.34
CA ALA A 27 -4.31 -1.26 -2.62
C ALA A 27 -3.57 -1.65 -1.33
N PHE A 28 -2.90 -2.79 -1.33
CA PHE A 28 -2.04 -3.26 -0.26
C PHE A 28 -0.60 -3.23 -0.75
N ILE A 29 0.26 -2.50 -0.05
CA ILE A 29 1.67 -2.36 -0.41
C ILE A 29 2.54 -2.34 0.84
N GLY A 30 3.80 -2.72 0.72
CA GLY A 30 4.77 -2.69 1.81
C GLY A 30 6.06 -3.36 1.38
N ARG A 31 7.08 -3.34 2.23
CA ARG A 31 8.37 -3.98 1.92
C ARG A 31 8.23 -5.47 1.62
N SER A 32 9.21 -6.01 0.89
CA SER A 32 9.36 -7.46 0.74
C SER A 32 9.35 -8.17 2.10
N ASN A 33 8.63 -9.30 2.17
CA ASN A 33 8.49 -10.11 3.38
C ASN A 33 7.89 -9.38 4.61
N VAL A 34 7.23 -8.23 4.42
CA VAL A 34 6.52 -7.54 5.51
C VAL A 34 5.36 -8.36 6.06
N GLY A 35 4.74 -9.21 5.22
CA GLY A 35 3.60 -10.04 5.62
C GLY A 35 2.32 -9.81 4.81
N LYS A 36 2.39 -9.01 3.74
CA LYS A 36 1.25 -8.67 2.86
C LYS A 36 0.42 -9.85 2.39
N SER A 37 1.00 -10.81 1.68
CA SER A 37 0.26 -11.98 1.18
C SER A 37 -0.35 -12.80 2.32
N SER A 38 0.33 -12.88 3.47
CA SER A 38 -0.20 -13.58 4.65
C SER A 38 -1.40 -12.85 5.23
N LEU A 39 -1.33 -11.52 5.36
CA LEU A 39 -2.44 -10.70 5.83
C LEU A 39 -3.64 -10.80 4.88
N ILE A 40 -3.43 -10.69 3.57
CA ILE A 40 -4.50 -10.81 2.56
C ILE A 40 -5.21 -12.16 2.72
N ASN A 41 -4.45 -13.26 2.77
CA ASN A 41 -5.03 -14.60 2.95
C ASN A 41 -5.79 -14.75 4.29
N ALA A 42 -5.31 -14.11 5.36
CA ALA A 42 -5.97 -14.12 6.66
C ALA A 42 -7.29 -13.34 6.64
N MET A 43 -7.29 -12.12 6.08
CA MET A 43 -8.46 -11.25 5.96
C MET A 43 -9.59 -11.90 5.15
N VAL A 44 -9.26 -12.53 4.02
CA VAL A 44 -10.27 -13.15 3.13
C VAL A 44 -10.60 -14.60 3.52
N GLY A 45 -9.95 -15.15 4.56
CA GLY A 45 -10.18 -16.52 5.02
C GLY A 45 -9.76 -17.61 4.02
N LYS A 46 -8.99 -17.30 2.97
CA LYS A 46 -8.62 -18.22 1.89
C LYS A 46 -7.11 -18.39 1.82
N LYS A 47 -6.63 -19.59 2.15
CA LYS A 47 -5.19 -19.93 2.03
C LYS A 47 -4.79 -19.96 0.54
N GLY A 48 -3.66 -19.31 0.24
CA GLY A 48 -3.04 -19.39 -1.08
C GLY A 48 -3.68 -18.53 -2.18
N LEU A 49 -4.64 -17.66 -1.84
CA LEU A 49 -5.18 -16.68 -2.79
C LEU A 49 -4.08 -15.71 -3.23
N ALA A 50 -3.45 -15.05 -2.26
CA ALA A 50 -2.22 -14.29 -2.46
C ALA A 50 -1.02 -15.23 -2.26
N LYS A 51 -0.13 -15.30 -3.25
CA LYS A 51 1.04 -16.16 -3.20
C LYS A 51 2.03 -15.67 -2.13
N THR A 52 2.28 -16.49 -1.12
CA THR A 52 3.30 -16.26 -0.09
C THR A 52 4.64 -16.83 -0.55
N SER A 53 5.62 -15.99 -0.87
CA SER A 53 6.99 -16.43 -1.18
C SER A 53 7.95 -15.88 -0.13
N GLN A 54 8.82 -16.73 0.42
CA GLN A 54 9.91 -16.29 1.30
C GLN A 54 11.06 -15.62 0.52
N LYS A 55 11.17 -15.88 -0.79
CA LYS A 55 12.16 -15.25 -1.67
C LYS A 55 11.66 -13.88 -2.13
N PRO A 56 12.37 -12.77 -1.82
CA PRO A 56 12.06 -11.45 -2.35
C PRO A 56 12.14 -11.42 -3.88
N GLY A 57 11.28 -10.65 -4.53
CA GLY A 57 11.41 -10.27 -5.95
C GLY A 57 10.47 -10.99 -6.92
N LYS A 58 9.62 -11.90 -6.43
CA LYS A 58 8.75 -12.70 -7.32
C LYS A 58 7.46 -12.02 -7.77
N THR A 59 6.89 -11.12 -6.97
CA THR A 59 5.72 -10.35 -7.37
C THR A 59 6.20 -9.07 -8.02
N GLN A 60 6.20 -9.03 -9.36
CA GLN A 60 6.47 -7.84 -10.17
C GLN A 60 5.19 -7.28 -10.80
N LEU A 61 4.05 -7.88 -10.47
CA LEU A 61 2.76 -7.64 -11.10
C LEU A 61 1.76 -7.15 -10.05
N ILE A 62 0.80 -6.34 -10.49
CA ILE A 62 -0.35 -5.92 -9.69
C ILE A 62 -1.38 -7.04 -9.75
N ASN A 63 -1.68 -7.69 -8.62
CA ASN A 63 -2.70 -8.74 -8.58
C ASN A 63 -4.03 -8.18 -8.11
N HIS A 64 -5.09 -8.39 -8.89
CA HIS A 64 -6.45 -8.00 -8.54
C HIS A 64 -7.24 -9.20 -8.06
N PHE A 65 -7.92 -9.02 -6.94
CA PHE A 65 -8.86 -9.98 -6.40
C PHE A 65 -10.22 -9.30 -6.24
N ILE A 66 -11.28 -9.92 -6.76
CA ILE A 66 -12.64 -9.47 -6.49
C ILE A 66 -13.12 -10.12 -5.20
N ILE A 67 -13.70 -9.30 -4.32
CA ILE A 67 -14.18 -9.71 -3.01
C ILE A 67 -15.68 -9.48 -2.95
N ASN A 68 -16.43 -10.53 -2.61
CA ASN A 68 -17.90 -10.55 -2.57
C ASN A 68 -18.59 -10.07 -3.85
N ASP A 69 -17.88 -9.98 -4.98
CA ASP A 69 -18.35 -9.35 -6.23
C ASP A 69 -18.62 -7.83 -6.13
N ASP A 70 -18.17 -7.19 -5.04
CA ASP A 70 -18.55 -5.82 -4.69
C ASP A 70 -17.36 -4.83 -4.65
N TRP A 71 -16.13 -5.31 -4.49
CA TRP A 71 -14.94 -4.45 -4.41
C TRP A 71 -13.65 -5.19 -4.78
N PHE A 72 -12.61 -4.44 -5.11
CA PHE A 72 -11.30 -4.98 -5.47
C PHE A 72 -10.28 -4.85 -4.34
N LEU A 73 -9.68 -5.98 -3.97
CA LEU A 73 -8.43 -6.02 -3.20
C LEU A 73 -7.28 -6.10 -4.19
N VAL A 74 -6.34 -5.16 -4.09
CA VAL A 74 -5.18 -5.11 -4.98
C VAL A 74 -3.90 -5.37 -4.20
N ASP A 75 -3.22 -6.45 -4.54
CA ASP A 75 -1.91 -6.81 -4.01
C ASP A 75 -0.83 -6.18 -4.88
N LEU A 76 -0.31 -5.04 -4.43
CA LEU A 76 0.80 -4.39 -5.10
C LEU A 76 2.10 -5.15 -4.79
N PRO A 77 3.04 -5.20 -5.74
CA PRO A 77 4.39 -5.64 -5.44
C PRO A 77 5.01 -4.73 -4.37
N GLY A 78 6.02 -5.23 -3.65
CA GLY A 78 6.58 -4.48 -2.52
C GLY A 78 7.70 -3.52 -2.92
N TYR A 79 7.87 -2.40 -2.22
CA TYR A 79 9.03 -1.52 -2.43
C TYR A 79 10.29 -2.05 -1.71
N GLY A 80 11.45 -1.49 -2.05
CA GLY A 80 12.72 -1.80 -1.40
C GLY A 80 13.37 -3.13 -1.82
N PHE A 81 13.14 -3.58 -3.05
CA PHE A 81 13.83 -4.76 -3.59
C PHE A 81 15.34 -4.52 -3.72
N ALA A 82 16.10 -4.98 -2.73
CA ALA A 82 17.57 -4.85 -2.67
C ALA A 82 18.35 -5.72 -3.69
N LYS A 83 17.69 -6.55 -4.49
CA LYS A 83 18.33 -7.56 -5.37
C LYS A 83 18.04 -7.40 -6.87
N THR A 84 17.43 -6.29 -7.29
CA THR A 84 17.14 -6.04 -8.71
C THR A 84 18.05 -4.94 -9.25
N SER A 85 18.25 -4.90 -10.57
CA SER A 85 19.04 -3.83 -11.21
C SER A 85 18.40 -2.45 -10.94
N LYS A 86 19.20 -1.39 -10.99
CA LYS A 86 18.71 0.00 -10.85
C LYS A 86 17.54 0.28 -11.82
N SER A 87 17.70 -0.13 -13.08
CA SER A 87 16.68 0.00 -14.13
C SER A 87 15.36 -0.71 -13.82
N ASN A 88 15.42 -1.93 -13.25
CA ASN A 88 14.23 -2.67 -12.89
C ASN A 88 13.51 -2.05 -11.69
N ARG A 89 14.26 -1.46 -10.75
CA ARG A 89 13.69 -0.73 -9.62
C ARG A 89 13.00 0.55 -10.09
N GLU A 90 13.63 1.33 -10.96
CA GLU A 90 13.06 2.55 -11.54
C GLU A 90 11.79 2.25 -12.33
N ALA A 91 11.81 1.26 -13.22
CA ALA A 91 10.62 0.82 -13.96
C ALA A 91 9.50 0.38 -13.01
N TRP A 92 9.85 -0.35 -11.94
CA TRP A 92 8.91 -0.79 -10.92
C TRP A 92 8.27 0.38 -10.18
N GLU A 93 9.08 1.32 -9.72
CA GLU A 93 8.60 2.52 -9.04
C GLU A 93 7.70 3.34 -9.97
N LYS A 94 8.08 3.49 -11.26
CA LYS A 94 7.30 4.23 -12.26
C LYS A 94 5.90 3.66 -12.45
N PHE A 95 5.75 2.34 -12.65
CA PHE A 95 4.42 1.78 -12.88
C PHE A 95 3.54 1.76 -11.62
N ILE A 96 4.13 1.56 -10.43
CA ILE A 96 3.37 1.60 -9.17
C ILE A 96 2.89 3.01 -8.87
N ARG A 97 3.75 4.01 -9.02
CA ARG A 97 3.37 5.41 -8.85
C ARG A 97 2.28 5.78 -9.85
N ARG A 98 2.40 5.37 -11.12
CA ARG A 98 1.37 5.57 -12.14
C ARG A 98 0.02 4.96 -11.75
N TYR A 99 0.02 3.69 -11.30
CA TYR A 99 -1.21 3.05 -10.83
C TYR A 99 -1.84 3.82 -9.67
N LEU A 100 -1.05 4.20 -8.67
CA LEU A 100 -1.53 4.88 -7.47
C LEU A 100 -2.12 6.28 -7.76
N THR A 101 -1.65 6.98 -8.79
CA THR A 101 -2.11 8.35 -9.11
C THR A 101 -3.19 8.42 -10.19
N HIS A 102 -3.45 7.35 -10.94
CA HIS A 102 -4.39 7.36 -12.09
C HIS A 102 -5.54 6.36 -11.95
N ARG A 103 -5.68 5.70 -10.80
CA ARG A 103 -6.73 4.72 -10.59
C ARG A 103 -7.92 5.38 -9.91
N ASP A 104 -8.88 5.84 -10.71
CA ASP A 104 -9.99 6.68 -10.24
C ASP A 104 -10.88 6.04 -9.16
N ASN A 105 -10.96 4.72 -9.15
CA ASN A 105 -11.72 3.95 -8.16
C ASN A 105 -10.90 3.56 -6.91
N LEU A 106 -9.61 3.93 -6.84
CA LEU A 106 -8.76 3.68 -5.67
C LEU A 106 -9.21 4.52 -4.48
N GLN A 107 -9.73 3.86 -3.45
CA GLN A 107 -10.30 4.53 -2.28
C GLN A 107 -9.28 4.76 -1.16
N CYS A 108 -8.38 3.81 -0.96
CA CYS A 108 -7.38 3.89 0.11
C CYS A 108 -6.22 2.91 -0.14
N ILE A 109 -5.04 3.30 0.31
CA ILE A 109 -3.82 2.49 0.26
C ILE A 109 -3.50 2.00 1.67
N PHE A 110 -3.38 0.68 1.86
CA PHE A 110 -2.90 0.07 3.08
C PHE A 110 -1.39 -0.14 2.97
N VAL A 111 -0.63 0.69 3.69
CA VAL A 111 0.84 0.60 3.78
C VAL A 111 1.22 -0.31 4.93
N LEU A 112 1.83 -1.44 4.60
CA LEU A 112 2.19 -2.47 5.56
C LEU A 112 3.60 -2.26 6.09
N ILE A 113 3.71 -2.25 7.41
CA ILE A 113 4.95 -2.08 8.18
C ILE A 113 5.14 -3.31 9.07
N ASP A 114 6.37 -3.77 9.27
CA ASP A 114 6.66 -4.85 10.22
C ASP A 114 6.72 -4.28 11.63
N SER A 115 5.78 -4.64 12.52
CA SER A 115 5.70 -4.06 13.87
C SER A 115 6.99 -4.21 14.68
N ARG A 116 7.85 -5.17 14.34
CA ARG A 116 9.08 -5.50 15.10
C ARG A 116 10.20 -4.50 14.93
N HIS A 117 10.12 -3.65 13.92
CA HIS A 117 11.19 -2.75 13.55
C HIS A 117 10.84 -1.31 13.92
N GLU A 118 11.88 -0.58 14.34
CA GLU A 118 11.87 0.88 14.40
C GLU A 118 11.52 1.46 13.02
N PRO A 119 11.05 2.72 12.94
CA PRO A 119 10.74 3.37 11.67
C PRO A 119 11.90 3.25 10.68
N GLN A 120 11.57 2.84 9.46
CA GLN A 120 12.56 2.59 8.43
C GLN A 120 12.45 3.71 7.42
N LYS A 121 13.59 4.26 6.99
CA LYS A 121 13.65 5.39 6.06
C LYS A 121 12.76 5.20 4.83
N ILE A 122 12.86 4.02 4.20
CA ILE A 122 12.10 3.69 3.00
C ILE A 122 10.57 3.63 3.22
N ASP A 123 10.13 3.25 4.41
CA ASP A 123 8.70 3.22 4.76
C ASP A 123 8.18 4.66 4.97
N LEU A 124 8.97 5.52 5.63
CA LEU A 124 8.65 6.94 5.83
C LEU A 124 8.66 7.71 4.51
N GLU A 125 9.70 7.56 3.68
CA GLU A 125 9.80 8.18 2.35
C GLU A 125 8.60 7.82 1.46
N PHE A 126 8.12 6.56 1.54
CA PHE A 126 6.93 6.16 0.81
C PHE A 126 5.67 6.84 1.35
N CYS A 127 5.52 6.96 2.68
CA CYS A 127 4.40 7.68 3.28
C CYS A 127 4.41 9.15 2.88
N TYR A 128 5.55 9.84 2.97
CA TYR A 128 5.69 11.25 2.55
C TYR A 128 5.26 11.44 1.09
N TRP A 129 5.71 10.57 0.19
CA TRP A 129 5.28 10.65 -1.20
C TRP A 129 3.77 10.48 -1.39
N LEU A 130 3.11 9.59 -0.64
CA LEU A 130 1.65 9.47 -0.68
C LEU A 130 0.97 10.76 -0.24
N GLY A 131 1.48 11.37 0.85
CA GLY A 131 0.99 12.64 1.35
C GLY A 131 1.19 13.78 0.36
N GLU A 132 2.35 13.89 -0.28
CA GLU A 132 2.64 14.92 -1.30
C GLU A 132 1.70 14.82 -2.50
N ARG A 133 1.24 13.61 -2.81
CA ARG A 133 0.29 13.33 -3.89
C ARG A 133 -1.18 13.39 -3.45
N GLY A 134 -1.45 13.68 -2.18
CA GLY A 134 -2.81 13.72 -1.63
C GLY A 134 -3.51 12.36 -1.66
N LEU A 135 -2.75 11.26 -1.70
CA LEU A 135 -3.32 9.92 -1.81
C LEU A 135 -3.73 9.40 -0.43
N PRO A 136 -5.00 8.98 -0.23
CA PRO A 136 -5.46 8.48 1.05
C PRO A 136 -4.81 7.15 1.40
N PHE A 137 -4.25 7.05 2.61
CA PHE A 137 -3.60 5.83 3.08
C PHE A 137 -3.82 5.57 4.57
N MET A 138 -3.63 4.31 4.96
CA MET A 138 -3.68 3.83 6.34
C MET A 138 -2.49 2.91 6.59
N LEU A 139 -2.02 2.87 7.84
CA LEU A 139 -0.87 2.07 8.25
C LEU A 139 -1.33 0.73 8.82
N VAL A 140 -0.70 -0.36 8.37
CA VAL A 140 -0.96 -1.71 8.90
C VAL A 140 0.34 -2.29 9.45
N PHE A 141 0.47 -2.28 10.77
CA PHE A 141 1.58 -2.90 11.47
C PHE A 141 1.30 -4.41 11.58
N THR A 142 2.18 -5.20 10.98
CA THR A 142 2.04 -6.66 10.81
C THR A 142 2.90 -7.43 11.81
N LYS A 143 2.64 -8.74 11.93
CA LYS A 143 3.42 -9.69 12.76
C LYS A 143 3.42 -9.36 14.26
N ALA A 144 2.30 -8.84 14.76
CA ALA A 144 2.13 -8.56 16.18
C ALA A 144 2.39 -9.79 17.08
N ASP A 145 2.13 -11.01 16.58
CA ASP A 145 2.39 -12.28 17.28
C ASP A 145 3.88 -12.58 17.51
N LYS A 146 4.79 -11.86 16.84
CA LYS A 146 6.23 -12.13 16.90
C LYS A 146 6.97 -11.30 17.96
N GLN A 147 6.25 -10.51 18.74
CA GLN A 147 6.79 -9.73 19.85
C GLN A 147 5.69 -9.36 20.85
N SER A 148 6.04 -8.69 21.96
CA SER A 148 5.02 -8.21 22.91
C SER A 148 4.23 -7.02 22.33
N ASN A 149 2.99 -6.87 22.79
CA ASN A 149 2.15 -5.72 22.46
C ASN A 149 2.84 -4.41 22.84
N VAL A 150 3.42 -4.34 24.05
CA VAL A 150 4.17 -3.17 24.53
C VAL A 150 5.29 -2.76 23.55
N LYS A 151 6.05 -3.73 23.01
CA LYS A 151 7.11 -3.42 22.04
C LYS A 151 6.55 -2.96 20.70
N SER A 152 5.43 -3.55 20.26
CA SER A 152 4.71 -3.10 19.07
C SER A 152 4.24 -1.65 19.22
N ASP A 153 3.63 -1.32 20.38
CA ASP A 153 3.12 0.02 20.68
C ASP A 153 4.23 1.07 20.72
N VAL A 154 5.40 0.73 21.26
CA VAL A 154 6.59 1.60 21.24
C VAL A 154 7.03 1.89 19.80
N ASN A 155 7.20 0.86 18.97
CA ASN A 155 7.63 1.04 17.58
C ASN A 155 6.59 1.82 16.76
N MET A 156 5.31 1.53 16.95
CA MET A 156 4.20 2.27 16.34
C MET A 156 4.20 3.74 16.75
N SER A 157 4.41 4.02 18.04
CA SER A 157 4.47 5.39 18.55
C SER A 157 5.63 6.18 17.96
N LYS A 158 6.81 5.54 17.80
CA LYS A 158 7.95 6.15 17.13
C LYS A 158 7.68 6.42 15.65
N PHE A 159 7.00 5.51 14.96
CA PHE A 159 6.60 5.71 13.56
C PHE A 159 5.62 6.88 13.42
N ARG A 160 4.62 6.94 14.29
CA ARG A 160 3.65 8.04 14.32
C ARG A 160 4.32 9.38 14.64
N LYS A 161 5.30 9.40 15.55
CA LYS A 161 6.07 10.61 15.86
C LYS A 161 6.87 11.09 14.64
N ALA A 162 7.56 10.18 13.94
CA ALA A 162 8.29 10.53 12.72
C ALA A 162 7.36 11.09 11.63
N LEU A 163 6.15 10.51 11.46
CA LEU A 163 5.17 11.08 10.54
C LEU A 163 4.63 12.44 10.99
N ALA A 164 4.50 12.69 12.29
CA ALA A 164 3.96 13.94 12.82
C ALA A 164 4.84 15.16 12.54
N GLU A 165 6.10 14.94 12.16
CA GLU A 165 7.00 16.01 11.71
C GLU A 165 6.58 16.59 10.35
N TRP A 166 5.75 15.87 9.59
CA TRP A 166 5.36 16.25 8.23
C TRP A 166 3.84 16.24 8.00
N PHE A 167 3.11 15.36 8.67
CA PHE A 167 1.65 15.24 8.55
C PHE A 167 0.94 15.99 9.67
N GLU A 168 -0.02 16.84 9.31
CA GLU A 168 -0.92 17.49 10.29
C GLU A 168 -1.81 16.46 11.01
N GLU A 169 -2.33 15.49 10.26
CA GLU A 169 -3.11 14.37 10.80
C GLU A 169 -2.42 13.05 10.49
N ILE A 170 -2.21 12.24 11.54
CA ILE A 170 -1.58 10.93 11.39
C ILE A 170 -2.58 9.92 10.82
N PRO A 171 -2.21 9.19 9.75
CA PRO A 171 -3.04 8.13 9.19
C PRO A 171 -3.50 7.11 10.22
N LYS A 172 -4.72 6.60 10.06
CA LYS A 172 -5.26 5.51 10.88
C LYS A 172 -4.30 4.31 10.87
N CYS A 173 -4.04 3.76 12.05
CA CYS A 173 -3.10 2.66 12.25
C CYS A 173 -3.84 1.39 12.72
N PHE A 174 -3.44 0.24 12.19
CA PHE A 174 -3.92 -1.08 12.62
C PHE A 174 -2.73 -1.92 13.11
N LEU A 175 -2.88 -2.61 14.23
CA LEU A 175 -1.96 -3.66 14.66
C LEU A 175 -2.57 -5.02 14.31
N THR A 176 -1.83 -5.85 13.57
CA THR A 176 -2.34 -7.08 12.97
C THR A 176 -1.39 -8.25 13.13
N SER A 177 -1.98 -9.45 13.17
CA SER A 177 -1.27 -10.70 12.99
C SER A 177 -2.05 -11.59 12.04
N ALA A 178 -1.40 -12.04 10.96
CA ALA A 178 -1.99 -13.04 10.08
C ALA A 178 -2.04 -14.44 10.73
N GLU A 179 -1.15 -14.72 11.69
CA GLU A 179 -1.05 -16.03 12.37
C GLU A 179 -2.25 -16.25 13.29
N VAL A 180 -2.54 -15.26 14.15
CA VAL A 180 -3.68 -15.31 15.09
C VAL A 180 -4.92 -14.57 14.58
N LYS A 181 -4.86 -14.05 13.36
CA LYS A 181 -5.93 -13.29 12.66
C LYS A 181 -6.42 -12.04 13.39
N SER A 182 -5.61 -11.47 14.28
CA SER A 182 -5.97 -10.23 14.98
C SER A 182 -5.90 -9.01 14.06
N GLY A 183 -6.80 -8.05 14.27
CA GLY A 183 -6.86 -6.79 13.54
C GLY A 183 -7.39 -6.87 12.09
N CYS A 184 -7.65 -8.07 11.57
CA CYS A 184 -8.24 -8.25 10.23
C CYS A 184 -9.66 -7.68 10.15
N ASP A 185 -10.49 -7.92 11.16
CA ASP A 185 -11.88 -7.46 11.19
C ASP A 185 -11.97 -5.93 11.18
N ALA A 186 -11.10 -5.24 11.93
CA ALA A 186 -11.04 -3.78 11.96
C ALA A 186 -10.71 -3.16 10.59
N ILE A 187 -9.86 -3.82 9.80
CA ILE A 187 -9.58 -3.41 8.41
C ILE A 187 -10.82 -3.61 7.55
N LEU A 188 -11.46 -4.78 7.63
CA LEU A 188 -12.66 -5.11 6.85
C LEU A 188 -13.87 -4.25 7.21
N GLU A 189 -14.01 -3.85 8.47
CA GLU A 189 -15.00 -2.88 8.93
C GLU A 189 -14.72 -1.51 8.33
N THR A 190 -13.47 -1.04 8.38
CA THR A 190 -13.08 0.24 7.78
C THR A 190 -13.34 0.27 6.27
N ILE A 191 -13.01 -0.80 5.55
CA ILE A 191 -13.33 -0.95 4.13
C ILE A 191 -14.85 -0.91 3.90
N GLY A 192 -15.62 -1.62 4.74
CA GLY A 192 -17.09 -1.59 4.69
C GLY A 192 -17.66 -0.19 4.85
N ASP A 193 -17.16 0.58 5.81
CA ASP A 193 -17.58 1.95 6.06
C ASP A 193 -17.28 2.86 4.86
N ILE A 194 -16.08 2.74 4.27
CA ILE A 194 -15.70 3.52 3.08
C ILE A 194 -16.61 3.14 1.89
N ASN A 195 -16.88 1.84 1.69
CA ASN A 195 -17.77 1.38 0.62
C ASN A 195 -19.17 1.99 0.70
N THR A 196 -19.69 2.29 1.90
CA THR A 196 -21.02 2.95 2.03
C THR A 196 -21.07 4.36 1.43
N ARG A 197 -19.90 4.98 1.21
CA ARG A 197 -19.75 6.33 0.68
C ARG A 197 -19.13 6.36 -0.72
N PHE A 198 -18.86 5.19 -1.29
CA PHE A 198 -18.26 5.09 -2.62
C PHE A 198 -19.25 5.60 -3.67
N VAL A 199 -18.75 6.48 -4.53
CA VAL A 199 -19.45 6.95 -5.72
C VAL A 199 -18.66 6.46 -6.92
N MET A 200 -19.33 5.75 -7.84
CA MET A 200 -18.69 5.27 -9.05
C MET A 200 -18.13 6.45 -9.85
N PRO A 201 -16.85 6.41 -10.25
CA PRO A 201 -16.26 7.45 -11.10
C PRO A 201 -16.97 7.55 -12.44
N ASP A 202 -17.07 8.76 -12.99
CA ASP A 202 -17.52 8.97 -14.35
C ASP A 202 -16.41 8.55 -15.33
N LEU A 203 -16.52 7.32 -15.85
CA LEU A 203 -15.57 6.75 -16.80
C LEU A 203 -15.70 7.33 -18.22
N THR A 204 -16.66 8.24 -18.45
CA THR A 204 -16.87 8.92 -19.74
C THR A 204 -16.31 10.34 -19.77
N ALA A 205 -16.01 10.90 -18.60
CA ALA A 205 -15.22 12.13 -18.51
C ALA A 205 -13.85 11.86 -19.14
N PRO A 206 -13.33 12.75 -20.00
CA PRO A 206 -11.94 12.66 -20.39
C PRO A 206 -11.12 12.65 -19.10
N SER A 207 -10.36 11.57 -18.86
CA SER A 207 -9.33 11.60 -17.82
C SER A 207 -8.58 12.89 -18.05
N ASP A 208 -8.54 13.80 -17.08
CA ASP A 208 -7.85 15.07 -17.26
C ASP A 208 -6.50 14.74 -17.89
N GLU A 209 -6.35 15.08 -19.17
CA GLU A 209 -5.06 15.11 -19.83
C GLU A 209 -4.38 16.32 -19.18
N VAL A 210 -3.94 16.15 -17.93
CA VAL A 210 -2.80 16.89 -17.43
C VAL A 210 -1.72 16.51 -18.42
N GLY A 211 -1.51 17.37 -19.41
CA GLY A 211 -0.74 17.10 -20.60
C GLY A 211 0.57 16.42 -20.24
N TYR A 212 0.65 15.13 -20.53
CA TYR A 212 1.89 14.39 -20.46
C TYR A 212 2.54 14.52 -21.84
N GLU A 213 3.42 15.50 -21.98
CA GLU A 213 4.41 15.45 -23.05
C GLU A 213 5.39 14.31 -22.71
N GLU A 214 5.67 13.42 -23.67
CA GLU A 214 6.80 12.49 -23.59
C GLU A 214 8.09 13.32 -23.40
N GLY A 215 8.48 13.54 -22.14
CA GLY A 215 9.55 14.48 -21.79
C GLY A 215 9.45 15.12 -20.40
N ASP A 216 8.29 15.06 -19.73
CA ASP A 216 8.16 15.52 -18.33
C ASP A 216 8.83 14.57 -17.30
N GLU A 217 9.55 13.55 -17.77
CA GLU A 217 10.26 12.54 -16.97
C GLU A 217 11.37 13.13 -16.08
N ASP A 218 11.92 14.30 -16.44
CA ASP A 218 13.07 14.93 -15.78
C ASP A 218 12.70 16.08 -14.82
N LYS A 219 11.44 16.53 -14.75
CA LYS A 219 11.04 17.64 -13.86
C LYS A 219 10.91 17.26 -12.39
N TYR A 220 10.80 15.97 -12.10
CA TYR A 220 10.76 15.42 -10.75
C TYR A 220 11.98 14.53 -10.50
N GLY A 221 13.14 14.97 -11.00
CA GLY A 221 14.43 14.33 -10.83
C GLY A 221 14.76 14.05 -9.37
N ASP A 222 15.53 12.97 -9.19
CA ASP A 222 16.16 12.48 -7.97
C ASP A 222 15.84 13.33 -6.72
N VAL A 223 14.96 12.80 -5.88
CA VAL A 223 14.73 13.33 -4.55
C VAL A 223 16.07 13.28 -3.81
N ASP A 224 16.70 14.43 -3.61
CA ASP A 224 17.98 14.53 -2.91
C ASP A 224 17.83 13.86 -1.53
N PRO A 225 18.48 12.71 -1.29
CA PRO A 225 18.38 12.00 -0.02
C PRO A 225 18.87 12.83 1.16
N ASP A 226 19.68 13.87 0.90
CA ASP A 226 20.28 14.76 1.88
C ASP A 226 19.36 15.94 2.23
N ARG A 227 18.31 16.20 1.44
CA ARG A 227 17.24 17.16 1.80
C ARG A 227 16.48 16.73 3.06
N TYR A 228 16.62 15.47 3.46
CA TYR A 228 15.98 14.85 4.63
C TYR A 228 16.94 14.65 5.82
N ARG A 229 18.17 15.19 5.79
CA ARG A 229 19.17 15.02 6.87
C ARG A 229 18.98 15.96 8.08
N HIS A 230 18.14 16.98 8.01
CA HIS A 230 18.11 18.03 9.05
C HIS A 230 17.05 17.88 10.15
N ALA A 231 16.35 16.75 10.26
CA ALA A 231 15.31 16.56 11.30
C ALA A 231 15.80 15.80 12.56
N GLY A 232 17.12 15.73 12.83
CA GLY A 232 17.63 14.89 13.91
C GLY A 232 18.89 15.32 14.64
N GLU A 233 19.43 16.52 14.38
CA GLU A 233 20.62 17.01 15.07
C GLU A 233 20.45 18.48 15.47
N GLU A 234 19.72 18.73 16.55
CA GLU A 234 20.03 19.83 17.47
C GLU A 234 19.80 19.32 18.91
N GLU A 235 20.83 19.50 19.73
CA GLU A 235 20.98 19.06 21.13
C GLU A 235 19.93 19.65 22.10
#